data_AF-A0A9P7FAP2-F1
#
_entry.id   AF-A0A9P7FAP2-F1
#
_cell.length_a   1.000
_cell.length_b   1.000
_cell.length_c   1.000
_cell.angle_alpha   90.00
_cell.angle_beta   90.00
_cell.angle_gamma   90.00
#
_symmetry.space_group_name_H-M   'P 1'
#
loop_
_entity.id
_entity.type
_entity.pdbx_description
1 polymer ?
#
loop_
_entity_poly.entity_id
_entity_poly.type
_entity_poly.pdbx_seq_one_letter_code
_entity_poly.pdbx_strand_id
1 'polypeptide(L)'
;VIANITPAEYAAVVAFTSEERDFEARAKFVYFADTQDLHIMPPLPVHEQPAAHLVKAVNKFTEAIPYDKLLIDITMHLNHHIQNKDSMNIPDLHLTVTAQPPEDMESDEMAVAKPVSKWVGECGLSSDMNCMVRKLSITCDGHQDIDYAIVISFKERAKWQQPKEDNITAQQIRSAPALDYEEFIPPRIKKSLRFGPVELKSHIWIDISEVRYTVYKRGTDGRFDFNNKNAATFTEGTLYPTLQMDDVEWMLSDAAENLKAYIISLMEGMALEEAAIQSVRDSHPVSEPVWMAALNSISSTIYLTAYCRYLDWRNHKYDKRK
;
A
#
# COMPACT_ATOMS: atom_id res chain seq x y z
N VAL A 1 -2.38 3.32 -18.87
CA VAL A 1 -3.75 3.86 -18.85
C VAL A 1 -4.37 3.53 -20.19
N ILE A 2 -5.54 2.93 -20.16
CA ILE A 2 -6.38 2.65 -21.32
C ILE A 2 -7.63 3.52 -21.13
N ALA A 3 -7.88 4.45 -22.04
CA ALA A 3 -8.99 5.40 -21.94
C ALA A 3 -10.23 4.90 -22.68
N ASN A 4 -11.39 5.48 -22.36
CA ASN A 4 -12.71 5.17 -22.95
C ASN A 4 -13.16 3.71 -22.73
N ILE A 5 -12.82 3.13 -21.58
CA ILE A 5 -13.29 1.82 -21.15
C ILE A 5 -14.67 1.98 -20.50
N THR A 6 -15.68 1.31 -21.04
CA THR A 6 -17.02 1.26 -20.46
C THR A 6 -17.05 0.37 -19.21
N PRO A 7 -18.04 0.54 -18.30
CA PRO A 7 -18.19 -0.36 -17.15
C PRO A 7 -18.35 -1.84 -17.53
N ALA A 8 -18.97 -2.13 -18.68
CA ALA A 8 -19.14 -3.49 -19.20
C ALA A 8 -17.82 -4.10 -19.68
N GLU A 9 -16.98 -3.31 -20.35
CA GLU A 9 -15.64 -3.74 -20.77
C GLU A 9 -14.74 -3.96 -19.56
N TYR A 10 -14.79 -3.08 -18.55
CA TYR A 10 -14.08 -3.30 -17.29
C TYR A 10 -14.53 -4.60 -16.61
N ALA A 11 -15.84 -4.84 -16.50
CA ALA A 11 -16.37 -6.07 -15.93
C ALA A 11 -15.89 -7.32 -16.67
N ALA A 12 -15.82 -7.27 -18.01
CA ALA A 12 -15.29 -8.37 -18.82
C ALA A 12 -13.79 -8.60 -18.58
N VAL A 13 -12.98 -7.54 -18.46
CA VAL A 13 -11.54 -7.64 -18.12
C VAL A 13 -11.36 -8.30 -16.75
N VAL A 14 -12.12 -7.85 -15.74
CA VAL A 14 -12.06 -8.42 -14.38
C VAL A 14 -12.43 -9.91 -14.42
N ALA A 15 -13.55 -10.27 -15.06
CA ALA A 15 -14.00 -11.66 -15.18
C ALA A 15 -12.94 -12.54 -15.86
N PHE A 16 -12.36 -12.06 -16.97
CA PHE A 16 -11.31 -12.77 -17.69
C PHE A 16 -10.07 -13.03 -16.80
N THR A 17 -9.65 -12.03 -16.01
CA THR A 17 -8.50 -12.17 -15.12
C THR A 17 -8.78 -12.95 -13.83
N SER A 18 -10.05 -13.11 -13.43
CA SER A 18 -10.41 -13.91 -12.24
C SER A 18 -10.68 -15.38 -12.57
N GLU A 19 -11.05 -15.69 -13.82
CA GLU A 19 -11.43 -17.06 -14.25
C GLU A 19 -10.26 -17.86 -14.83
N GLU A 20 -9.27 -17.23 -15.47
CA GLU A 20 -8.10 -17.94 -16.00
C GLU A 20 -7.01 -18.15 -14.94
N ARG A 21 -6.80 -19.43 -14.54
CA ARG A 21 -5.73 -19.85 -13.61
C ARG A 21 -4.31 -19.57 -14.14
N ASP A 22 -4.18 -19.23 -15.42
CA ASP A 22 -2.91 -19.13 -16.15
C ASP A 22 -2.37 -17.69 -16.26
N PHE A 23 -3.06 -16.68 -15.72
CA PHE A 23 -2.47 -15.34 -15.58
C PHE A 23 -1.48 -15.33 -14.40
N GLU A 24 -0.23 -15.74 -14.67
CA GLU A 24 0.87 -15.78 -13.70
C GLU A 24 1.18 -14.40 -13.08
N ALA A 25 0.80 -13.31 -13.74
CA ALA A 25 0.91 -11.96 -13.20
C ALA A 25 -0.47 -11.41 -12.81
N ARG A 26 -0.73 -11.33 -11.50
CA ARG A 26 -1.89 -10.59 -10.93
C ARG A 26 -1.74 -9.10 -11.16
N ALA A 27 -1.93 -8.63 -12.39
CA ALA A 27 -1.95 -7.20 -12.67
C ALA A 27 -3.07 -6.53 -11.87
N LYS A 28 -2.74 -5.47 -11.13
CA LYS A 28 -3.71 -4.66 -10.40
C LYS A 28 -4.42 -3.74 -11.39
N PHE A 29 -5.74 -3.84 -11.45
CA PHE A 29 -6.60 -2.99 -12.27
C PHE A 29 -7.22 -1.90 -11.40
N VAL A 30 -7.20 -0.65 -11.85
CA VAL A 30 -7.93 0.47 -11.23
C VAL A 30 -8.76 1.14 -12.31
N TYR A 31 -10.08 1.13 -12.15
CA TYR A 31 -11.02 1.71 -13.10
C TYR A 31 -11.70 2.95 -12.51
N PHE A 32 -11.65 4.06 -13.24
CA PHE A 32 -12.33 5.31 -12.90
C PHE A 32 -13.56 5.48 -13.79
N ALA A 33 -14.75 5.19 -13.26
CA ALA A 33 -15.99 5.20 -14.06
C ALA A 33 -16.38 6.58 -14.60
N ASP A 34 -16.01 7.64 -13.90
CA ASP A 34 -16.28 9.04 -14.25
C ASP A 34 -15.39 9.54 -15.39
N THR A 35 -14.15 9.01 -15.54
CA THR A 35 -13.29 9.31 -16.70
C THR A 35 -13.16 8.17 -17.70
N GLN A 36 -13.78 7.01 -17.42
CA GLN A 36 -13.67 5.80 -18.23
C GLN A 36 -12.22 5.35 -18.46
N ASP A 37 -11.37 5.53 -17.44
CA ASP A 37 -9.94 5.18 -17.51
C ASP A 37 -9.65 3.88 -16.76
N LEU A 38 -8.93 2.98 -17.41
CA LEU A 38 -8.38 1.75 -16.81
C LEU A 38 -6.86 1.86 -16.66
N HIS A 39 -6.39 1.77 -15.41
CA HIS A 39 -4.98 1.70 -15.06
C HIS A 39 -4.61 0.24 -14.75
N ILE A 40 -3.50 -0.23 -15.34
CA ILE A 40 -2.96 -1.57 -15.14
C ILE A 40 -1.59 -1.40 -14.50
N MET A 41 -1.38 -2.00 -13.33
CA MET A 41 -0.12 -1.95 -12.61
C MET A 41 0.36 -3.36 -12.29
N PRO A 42 1.56 -3.78 -12.71
CA PRO A 42 2.14 -5.03 -12.24
C PRO A 42 2.48 -4.91 -10.74
N PRO A 43 2.26 -5.96 -9.94
CA PRO A 43 2.65 -5.98 -8.53
C PRO A 43 4.18 -6.09 -8.45
N LEU A 44 4.85 -4.93 -8.39
CA LEU A 44 6.30 -4.89 -8.29
C LEU A 44 6.71 -4.99 -6.80
N PRO A 45 7.78 -5.72 -6.45
CA PRO A 45 8.21 -5.86 -5.06
C PRO A 45 8.46 -4.54 -4.33
N VAL A 46 8.95 -3.52 -5.04
CA VAL A 46 9.17 -2.18 -4.47
C VAL A 46 7.87 -1.48 -4.06
N HIS A 47 6.75 -1.81 -4.69
CA HIS A 47 5.43 -1.25 -4.38
C HIS A 47 4.81 -1.88 -3.13
N GLU A 48 5.01 -3.17 -2.88
CA GLU A 48 4.42 -3.84 -1.71
C GLU A 48 5.23 -3.62 -0.43
N GLN A 49 6.55 -3.44 -0.56
CA GLN A 49 7.45 -3.43 0.59
C GLN A 49 7.18 -2.31 1.62
N PRO A 50 6.85 -1.07 1.24
CA PRO A 50 6.49 -0.01 2.19
C PRO A 50 5.23 -0.31 2.99
N ALA A 51 4.22 -0.86 2.30
CA ALA A 51 2.97 -1.25 2.91
C ALA A 51 3.20 -2.37 3.94
N ALA A 52 3.98 -3.40 3.56
CA ALA A 52 4.38 -4.46 4.48
C ALA A 52 5.17 -3.95 5.71
N HIS A 53 5.91 -2.85 5.58
CA HIS A 53 6.58 -2.21 6.73
C HIS A 53 5.58 -1.61 7.71
N LEU A 54 4.57 -0.88 7.21
CA LEU A 54 3.51 -0.32 8.06
C LEU A 54 2.67 -1.40 8.73
N VAL A 55 2.36 -2.50 8.03
CA VAL A 55 1.67 -3.67 8.60
C VAL A 55 2.42 -4.20 9.82
N LYS A 56 3.75 -4.37 9.72
CA LYS A 56 4.57 -4.84 10.85
C LYS A 56 4.55 -3.88 12.03
N ALA A 57 4.61 -2.57 11.78
CA ALA A 57 4.57 -1.55 12.83
C ALA A 57 3.23 -1.58 13.57
N VAL A 58 2.13 -1.66 12.82
CA VAL A 58 0.78 -1.70 13.39
C VAL A 58 0.53 -3.00 14.15
N ASN A 59 0.91 -4.15 13.60
CA ASN A 59 0.75 -5.43 14.29
C ASN A 59 1.52 -5.43 15.63
N LYS A 60 2.76 -4.93 15.64
CA LYS A 60 3.54 -4.81 16.88
C LYS A 60 2.84 -3.89 17.90
N PHE A 61 2.25 -2.79 17.43
CA PHE A 61 1.51 -1.86 18.28
C PHE A 61 0.26 -2.53 18.87
N THR A 62 -0.59 -3.15 18.05
CA THR A 62 -1.85 -3.77 18.49
C THR A 62 -1.61 -5.01 19.35
N GLU A 63 -0.57 -5.80 19.08
CA GLU A 63 -0.17 -6.94 19.91
C GLU A 63 0.16 -6.53 21.34
N ALA A 64 0.71 -5.32 21.53
CA ALA A 64 1.11 -4.78 22.83
C ALA A 64 -0.05 -4.19 23.65
N ILE A 65 -1.26 -4.07 23.07
CA ILE A 65 -2.44 -3.59 23.80
C ILE A 65 -3.13 -4.77 24.49
N PRO A 66 -3.42 -4.71 25.80
CA PRO A 66 -3.98 -5.82 26.57
C PRO A 66 -5.51 -5.93 26.45
N TYR A 67 -6.03 -6.05 25.23
CA TYR A 67 -7.45 -6.34 24.96
C TYR A 67 -7.67 -7.82 24.60
N ASP A 68 -8.91 -8.29 24.69
CA ASP A 68 -9.29 -9.64 24.26
C ASP A 68 -9.39 -9.73 22.73
N LYS A 69 -8.45 -10.46 22.12
CA LYS A 69 -8.34 -10.64 20.67
C LYS A 69 -9.43 -11.56 20.08
N LEU A 70 -10.19 -12.27 20.91
CA LEU A 70 -11.37 -13.02 20.48
C LEU A 70 -12.58 -12.09 20.30
N LEU A 71 -12.66 -11.04 21.12
CA LEU A 71 -13.75 -10.05 21.06
C LEU A 71 -13.47 -8.93 20.08
N ILE A 72 -12.21 -8.50 19.94
CA ILE A 72 -11.84 -7.44 19.00
C ILE A 72 -10.74 -7.98 18.08
N ASP A 73 -11.04 -8.13 16.79
CA ASP A 73 -10.03 -8.42 15.78
C ASP A 73 -9.57 -7.13 15.10
N ILE A 74 -8.26 -6.96 14.98
CA ILE A 74 -7.65 -5.82 14.28
C ILE A 74 -6.68 -6.39 13.27
N THR A 75 -7.00 -6.19 12.00
CA THR A 75 -6.20 -6.72 10.89
C THR A 75 -5.84 -5.61 9.92
N MET A 76 -4.53 -5.48 9.64
CA MET A 76 -4.04 -4.67 8.53
C MET A 76 -3.87 -5.57 7.30
N HIS A 77 -4.75 -5.40 6.33
CA HIS A 77 -4.74 -6.13 5.07
C HIS A 77 -3.88 -5.44 4.02
N LEU A 78 -3.32 -6.25 3.13
CA LEU A 78 -2.67 -5.81 1.89
C LEU A 78 -3.52 -6.22 0.70
N ASN A 79 -3.75 -5.30 -0.24
CA ASN A 79 -4.49 -5.56 -1.48
C ASN A 79 -5.88 -6.20 -1.26
N HIS A 80 -6.59 -5.76 -0.21
CA HIS A 80 -7.91 -6.29 0.14
C HIS A 80 -9.03 -5.41 -0.40
N HIS A 81 -10.15 -6.03 -0.77
CA HIS A 81 -11.29 -5.31 -1.32
C HIS A 81 -12.00 -4.49 -0.23
N ILE A 82 -12.31 -3.24 -0.58
CA ILE A 82 -13.23 -2.41 0.16
C ILE A 82 -14.40 -2.07 -0.76
N GLN A 83 -15.61 -2.41 -0.33
CA GLN A 83 -16.83 -2.24 -1.11
C GLN A 83 -17.70 -1.16 -0.47
N ASN A 84 -18.11 -0.20 -1.30
CA ASN A 84 -19.23 0.67 -0.99
C ASN A 84 -20.42 0.32 -1.91
N LYS A 85 -21.54 1.04 -1.77
CA LYS A 85 -22.77 0.75 -2.50
C LYS A 85 -22.58 0.74 -4.02
N ASP A 86 -21.70 1.61 -4.53
CA ASP A 86 -21.61 1.96 -5.96
C ASP A 86 -20.24 1.63 -6.60
N SER A 87 -19.27 1.16 -5.82
CA SER A 87 -17.91 0.89 -6.27
C SER A 87 -17.19 -0.13 -5.39
N MET A 88 -16.19 -0.78 -5.99
CA MET A 88 -15.28 -1.68 -5.31
C MET A 88 -13.85 -1.18 -5.57
N ASN A 89 -13.14 -0.90 -4.48
CA ASN A 89 -11.75 -0.45 -4.53
C ASN A 89 -10.84 -1.49 -3.87
N ILE A 90 -9.58 -1.52 -4.27
CA ILE A 90 -8.55 -2.39 -3.68
C ILE A 90 -7.39 -1.50 -3.23
N PRO A 91 -7.45 -0.92 -2.03
CA PRO A 91 -6.31 -0.21 -1.48
C PRO A 91 -5.12 -1.15 -1.26
N ASP A 92 -3.92 -0.60 -1.29
CA ASP A 92 -2.70 -1.35 -0.96
C ASP A 92 -2.58 -1.66 0.52
N LEU A 93 -3.18 -0.80 1.36
CA LEU A 93 -3.25 -0.91 2.81
C LEU A 93 -4.69 -0.72 3.27
N HIS A 94 -5.16 -1.58 4.16
CA HIS A 94 -6.50 -1.46 4.73
C HIS A 94 -6.53 -1.98 6.16
N LEU A 95 -6.73 -1.09 7.14
CA LEU A 95 -6.93 -1.50 8.53
C LEU A 95 -8.42 -1.68 8.82
N THR A 96 -8.80 -2.88 9.27
CA THR A 96 -10.15 -3.21 9.72
C THR A 96 -10.15 -3.56 11.20
N VAL A 97 -11.20 -3.12 11.89
CA VAL A 97 -11.51 -3.54 13.26
C VAL A 97 -12.86 -4.24 13.25
N THR A 98 -12.94 -5.44 13.81
CA THR A 98 -14.18 -6.21 13.94
C THR A 98 -14.41 -6.53 15.41
N ALA A 99 -15.56 -6.14 15.95
CA ALA A 99 -15.91 -6.43 17.34
C ALA A 99 -17.02 -7.49 17.39
N GLN A 100 -16.77 -8.61 18.05
CA GLN A 100 -17.75 -9.65 18.33
C GLN A 100 -18.33 -9.42 19.73
N PRO A 101 -19.67 -9.48 19.89
CA PRO A 101 -20.26 -9.43 21.22
C PRO A 101 -19.83 -10.66 22.04
N PRO A 102 -19.68 -10.53 23.36
CA PRO A 102 -19.46 -11.66 24.27
C PRO A 102 -20.56 -12.74 24.13
N GLU A 103 -20.19 -14.02 24.33
CA GLU A 103 -21.11 -15.16 24.20
C GLU A 103 -22.33 -15.09 25.15
N ASP A 104 -22.19 -14.38 26.26
CA ASP A 104 -23.19 -14.18 27.31
C ASP A 104 -24.11 -12.97 27.07
N MET A 105 -23.88 -12.17 26.01
CA MET A 105 -24.89 -11.22 25.55
C MET A 105 -26.02 -11.98 24.84
N GLU A 106 -27.08 -12.28 25.61
CA GLU A 106 -28.35 -12.82 25.10
C GLU A 106 -29.00 -11.84 24.10
N SER A 107 -28.64 -11.92 22.82
CA SER A 107 -29.46 -11.42 21.74
C SER A 107 -29.86 -12.59 20.84
N ASP A 108 -31.17 -12.87 20.76
CA ASP A 108 -31.78 -13.89 19.90
C ASP A 108 -31.46 -13.73 18.39
N GLU A 109 -30.80 -12.63 18.01
CA GLU A 109 -30.26 -12.39 16.68
C GLU A 109 -28.77 -12.07 16.78
N MET A 110 -27.91 -13.05 16.47
CA MET A 110 -26.47 -12.85 16.38
C MET A 110 -26.18 -11.96 15.15
N ALA A 111 -26.19 -10.64 15.33
CA ALA A 111 -25.80 -9.72 14.27
C ALA A 111 -24.34 -10.00 13.89
N VAL A 112 -24.11 -10.38 12.63
CA VAL A 112 -22.74 -10.58 12.12
C VAL A 112 -21.98 -9.27 12.31
N ALA A 113 -20.92 -9.30 13.13
CA ALA A 113 -20.08 -8.15 13.37
C ALA A 113 -19.58 -7.58 12.03
N LYS A 114 -19.99 -6.35 11.72
CA LYS A 114 -19.56 -5.68 10.51
C LYS A 114 -18.16 -5.11 10.73
N PRO A 115 -17.16 -5.47 9.91
CA PRO A 115 -15.84 -4.86 10.00
C PRO A 115 -15.91 -3.35 9.73
N VAL A 116 -15.24 -2.58 10.57
CA VAL A 116 -15.12 -1.12 10.47
C VAL A 116 -13.75 -0.79 9.88
N SER A 117 -13.74 -0.02 8.81
CA SER A 117 -12.50 0.40 8.14
C SER A 117 -11.94 1.64 8.82
N LYS A 118 -10.71 1.60 9.31
CA LYS A 118 -10.09 2.74 9.99
C LYS A 118 -9.02 3.43 9.17
N TRP A 119 -8.12 2.68 8.55
CA TRP A 119 -7.05 3.27 7.73
C TRP A 119 -7.10 2.69 6.33
N VAL A 120 -6.77 3.50 5.34
CA VAL A 120 -6.54 3.05 3.96
C VAL A 120 -5.26 3.66 3.41
N GLY A 121 -4.64 2.98 2.45
CA GLY A 121 -3.50 3.56 1.78
C GLY A 121 -3.23 3.02 0.39
N GLU A 122 -2.51 3.82 -0.38
CA GLU A 122 -2.06 3.52 -1.74
C GLU A 122 -0.54 3.65 -1.81
N CYS A 123 0.07 2.77 -2.58
CA CYS A 123 1.48 2.84 -2.93
C CYS A 123 1.61 3.00 -4.45
N GLY A 124 2.61 3.75 -4.91
CA GLY A 124 2.77 4.01 -6.33
C GLY A 124 4.21 4.13 -6.76
N LEU A 125 4.61 3.34 -7.76
CA LEU A 125 5.90 3.49 -8.45
C LEU A 125 5.70 4.25 -9.75
N SER A 126 6.15 5.51 -9.81
CA SER A 126 5.91 6.39 -10.96
C SER A 126 4.43 6.53 -11.34
N SER A 127 3.53 6.21 -10.40
CA SER A 127 2.10 6.47 -10.49
C SER A 127 1.82 7.96 -10.30
N ASP A 128 0.79 8.46 -10.98
CA ASP A 128 0.33 9.82 -10.76
C ASP A 128 -0.22 9.97 -9.33
N MET A 129 0.35 10.88 -8.55
CA MET A 129 -0.11 11.21 -7.20
C MET A 129 -1.61 11.53 -7.20
N ASN A 130 -2.09 12.24 -8.23
CA ASN A 130 -3.50 12.60 -8.35
C ASN A 130 -4.40 11.37 -8.50
N CYS A 131 -3.90 10.33 -9.18
CA CYS A 131 -4.63 9.07 -9.34
C CYS A 131 -4.78 8.34 -8.00
N MET A 132 -3.71 8.23 -7.21
CA MET A 132 -3.75 7.63 -5.87
C MET A 132 -4.66 8.41 -4.94
N VAL A 133 -4.51 9.74 -4.90
CA VAL A 133 -5.35 10.63 -4.09
C VAL A 133 -6.82 10.55 -4.49
N ARG A 134 -7.13 10.53 -5.79
CA ARG A 134 -8.52 10.38 -6.27
C ARG A 134 -9.13 9.06 -5.83
N LYS A 135 -8.37 7.96 -5.93
CA LYS A 135 -8.82 6.65 -5.47
C LYS A 135 -9.08 6.62 -3.96
N LEU A 136 -8.20 7.23 -3.17
CA LEU A 136 -8.41 7.40 -1.73
C LEU A 136 -9.63 8.27 -1.43
N SER A 137 -9.85 9.36 -2.17
CA SER A 137 -11.04 10.22 -2.00
C SER A 137 -12.33 9.43 -2.20
N ILE A 138 -12.47 8.72 -3.33
CA ILE A 138 -13.65 7.89 -3.62
C ILE A 138 -13.87 6.85 -2.52
N THR A 139 -12.79 6.25 -2.03
CA THR A 139 -12.84 5.26 -0.94
C THR A 139 -13.30 5.91 0.38
N CYS A 140 -12.71 7.04 0.77
CA CYS A 140 -13.01 7.69 2.03
C CYS A 140 -14.40 8.35 2.06
N ASP A 141 -14.91 8.81 0.92
CA ASP A 141 -16.26 9.36 0.80
C ASP A 141 -17.32 8.28 1.06
N GLY A 142 -17.06 7.05 0.61
CA GLY A 142 -17.94 5.89 0.85
C GLY A 142 -17.85 5.29 2.25
N HIS A 143 -16.85 5.67 3.06
CA HIS A 143 -16.55 5.05 4.35
C HIS A 143 -16.19 6.11 5.40
N GLN A 144 -17.19 6.52 6.19
CA GLN A 144 -17.05 7.61 7.16
C GLN A 144 -16.17 7.24 8.37
N ASP A 145 -16.01 5.95 8.66
CA ASP A 145 -15.22 5.48 9.80
C ASP A 145 -13.70 5.47 9.55
N ILE A 146 -13.27 5.75 8.31
CA ILE A 146 -11.85 5.84 7.97
C ILE A 146 -11.29 7.13 8.55
N ASP A 147 -10.36 7.01 9.48
CA ASP A 147 -9.73 8.13 10.18
C ASP A 147 -8.47 8.64 9.47
N TYR A 148 -7.75 7.75 8.75
CA TYR A 148 -6.48 8.07 8.08
C TYR A 148 -6.40 7.51 6.66
N ALA A 149 -5.81 8.30 5.77
CA ALA A 149 -5.47 7.91 4.40
C ALA A 149 -3.97 8.13 4.14
N ILE A 150 -3.28 7.11 3.65
CA ILE A 150 -1.81 7.10 3.50
C ILE A 150 -1.45 6.97 2.02
N VAL A 151 -0.57 7.82 1.52
CA VAL A 151 0.03 7.68 0.19
C VAL A 151 1.52 7.46 0.32
N ILE A 152 2.02 6.43 -0.35
CA ILE A 152 3.45 6.14 -0.44
C ILE A 152 3.85 6.24 -1.92
N SER A 153 4.67 7.22 -2.24
CA SER A 153 5.05 7.50 -3.63
C SER A 153 6.54 7.30 -3.85
N PHE A 154 6.87 6.61 -4.93
CA PHE A 154 8.22 6.47 -5.46
C PHE A 154 8.35 7.28 -6.73
N LYS A 155 9.35 8.16 -6.76
CA LYS A 155 9.70 8.93 -7.94
C LYS A 155 10.93 8.33 -8.60
N GLU A 156 10.76 7.77 -9.79
CA GLU A 156 11.90 7.42 -10.63
C GLU A 156 12.55 8.69 -11.20
N ARG A 157 13.89 8.72 -11.27
CA ARG A 157 14.64 9.83 -11.89
C ARG A 157 14.25 9.99 -13.36
N ALA A 158 14.08 8.87 -14.05
CA ALA A 158 13.48 8.77 -15.37
C ALA A 158 12.49 7.62 -15.36
N LYS A 159 11.30 7.83 -15.92
CA LYS A 159 10.31 6.76 -16.08
C LYS A 159 10.95 5.60 -16.84
N TRP A 160 10.84 4.39 -16.31
CA TRP A 160 11.42 3.21 -16.95
C TRP A 160 10.89 3.03 -18.38
N GLN A 161 11.79 2.63 -19.27
CA GLN A 161 11.50 2.27 -20.64
C GLN A 161 12.24 0.98 -20.96
N GLN A 162 11.58 0.09 -21.70
CA GLN A 162 12.25 -1.11 -22.19
C GLN A 162 13.45 -0.78 -23.09
N PRO A 163 14.51 -1.61 -23.11
CA PRO A 163 15.58 -1.49 -24.08
C PRO A 163 15.03 -1.45 -25.52
N LYS A 164 15.52 -0.53 -26.34
CA LYS A 164 15.14 -0.45 -27.76
C LYS A 164 15.68 -1.68 -28.51
N GLU A 165 14.82 -2.33 -29.26
CA GLU A 165 15.08 -3.59 -29.98
C GLU A 165 16.29 -3.54 -30.94
N ASP A 166 16.50 -2.38 -31.56
CA ASP A 166 17.58 -2.10 -32.50
C ASP A 166 18.90 -1.67 -31.82
N ASN A 167 18.90 -1.51 -30.49
CA ASN A 167 20.09 -1.15 -29.74
C ASN A 167 21.00 -2.37 -29.53
N ILE A 168 22.30 -2.17 -29.71
CA ILE A 168 23.38 -3.14 -29.40
C ILE A 168 23.18 -3.75 -28.00
N THR A 169 22.74 -2.95 -27.03
CA THR A 169 22.46 -3.41 -25.65
C THR A 169 21.39 -4.50 -25.62
N ALA A 170 20.27 -4.31 -26.33
CA ALA A 170 19.18 -5.28 -26.38
C ALA A 170 19.64 -6.59 -27.05
N GLN A 171 20.39 -6.48 -28.14
CA GLN A 171 20.95 -7.62 -28.86
C GLN A 171 21.92 -8.41 -27.98
N GLN A 172 22.84 -7.73 -27.29
CA GLN A 172 23.80 -8.35 -26.37
C GLN A 172 23.09 -9.11 -25.26
N ILE A 173 22.11 -8.49 -24.60
CA ILE A 173 21.40 -9.11 -23.48
C ILE A 173 20.62 -10.35 -23.95
N ARG A 174 19.94 -10.30 -25.10
CA ARG A 174 19.16 -11.43 -25.61
C ARG A 174 19.99 -12.56 -26.21
N SER A 175 21.17 -12.26 -26.74
CA SER A 175 22.08 -13.26 -27.32
C SER A 175 22.74 -14.15 -26.27
N ALA A 176 22.83 -13.69 -25.02
CA ALA A 176 23.37 -14.45 -23.89
C ALA A 176 22.27 -15.24 -23.16
N PRO A 177 22.60 -16.30 -22.39
CA PRO A 177 21.67 -16.95 -21.47
C PRO A 177 21.04 -15.97 -20.45
N ALA A 178 19.90 -16.37 -19.85
CA ALA A 178 19.24 -15.60 -18.79
C ALA A 178 20.18 -15.50 -17.61
N LEU A 179 20.41 -14.27 -17.14
CA LEU A 179 21.09 -14.06 -15.88
C LEU A 179 20.15 -14.52 -14.76
N ASP A 180 20.69 -15.27 -13.82
CA ASP A 180 20.03 -15.44 -12.54
C ASP A 180 20.05 -14.11 -11.74
N TYR A 181 19.41 -14.11 -10.58
CA TYR A 181 19.30 -12.89 -9.77
C TYR A 181 20.69 -12.43 -9.31
N GLU A 182 21.52 -13.37 -8.85
CA GLU A 182 22.86 -13.16 -8.32
C GLU A 182 23.84 -12.60 -9.37
N GLU A 183 23.70 -13.01 -10.63
CA GLU A 183 24.46 -12.50 -11.77
C GLU A 183 23.98 -11.13 -12.25
N PHE A 184 22.69 -10.82 -12.07
CA PHE A 184 22.10 -9.55 -12.46
C PHE A 184 22.49 -8.41 -11.51
N ILE A 185 22.51 -8.67 -10.21
CA ILE A 185 22.80 -7.65 -9.20
C ILE A 185 24.31 -7.48 -8.95
N PRO A 186 24.78 -6.29 -8.52
CA PRO A 186 26.16 -6.13 -8.13
C PRO A 186 26.52 -7.03 -6.93
N PRO A 187 27.68 -7.72 -6.94
CA PRO A 187 28.07 -8.65 -5.87
C PRO A 187 28.29 -7.98 -4.51
N ARG A 188 28.45 -6.64 -4.50
CA ARG A 188 28.48 -5.81 -3.29
C ARG A 188 27.71 -4.52 -3.52
N ILE A 189 26.62 -4.35 -2.78
CA ILE A 189 25.87 -3.09 -2.73
C ILE A 189 26.54 -2.19 -1.69
N LYS A 190 27.22 -1.13 -2.14
CA LYS A 190 27.72 -0.10 -1.21
C LYS A 190 26.53 0.54 -0.50
N LYS A 191 26.65 0.84 0.80
CA LYS A 191 25.59 1.55 1.55
C LYS A 191 25.17 2.86 0.87
N SER A 192 26.10 3.55 0.20
CA SER A 192 25.86 4.78 -0.57
C SER A 192 25.10 4.57 -1.89
N LEU A 193 24.91 3.32 -2.34
CA LEU A 193 24.26 2.96 -3.62
C LEU A 193 22.91 2.26 -3.42
N ARG A 194 22.36 2.25 -2.21
CA ARG A 194 21.08 1.57 -1.87
C ARG A 194 19.89 2.00 -2.72
N PHE A 195 19.93 3.22 -3.26
CA PHE A 195 18.93 3.78 -4.18
C PHE A 195 19.62 4.35 -5.44
N GLY A 196 20.82 3.86 -5.76
CA GLY A 196 21.48 4.19 -7.02
C GLY A 196 20.81 3.50 -8.22
N PRO A 197 21.15 3.91 -9.45
CA PRO A 197 20.62 3.25 -10.64
C PRO A 197 21.05 1.77 -10.64
N VAL A 198 20.09 0.87 -10.87
CA VAL A 198 20.37 -0.54 -11.16
C VAL A 198 20.56 -0.65 -12.66
N GLU A 199 21.81 -0.80 -13.07
CA GLU A 199 22.23 -0.79 -14.47
C GLU A 199 22.79 -2.15 -14.89
N LEU A 200 22.36 -2.64 -16.06
CA LEU A 200 22.98 -3.77 -16.73
C LEU A 200 23.27 -3.37 -18.18
N LYS A 201 24.54 -3.51 -18.59
CA LYS A 201 25.00 -3.19 -19.97
C LYS A 201 24.57 -1.78 -20.42
N SER A 202 24.69 -0.77 -19.56
CA SER A 202 24.31 0.62 -19.89
C SER A 202 22.82 0.87 -20.08
N HIS A 203 21.98 -0.07 -19.64
CA HIS A 203 20.54 0.14 -19.50
C HIS A 203 20.15 0.23 -18.03
N ILE A 204 19.44 1.30 -17.65
CA ILE A 204 18.92 1.53 -16.31
C ILE A 204 17.57 0.82 -16.17
N TRP A 205 17.52 -0.21 -15.33
CA TRP A 205 16.32 -0.99 -15.06
C TRP A 205 15.42 -0.34 -14.00
N ILE A 206 16.00 0.44 -13.10
CA ILE A 206 15.30 1.29 -12.13
C ILE A 206 16.29 2.32 -11.57
N ASP A 207 15.83 3.55 -11.34
CA ASP A 207 16.59 4.61 -10.65
C ASP A 207 15.62 5.45 -9.83
N ILE A 208 15.61 5.24 -8.52
CA ILE A 208 14.72 5.92 -7.58
C ILE A 208 15.38 7.21 -7.10
N SER A 209 14.71 8.33 -7.32
CA SER A 209 15.14 9.64 -6.86
C SER A 209 14.52 10.06 -5.53
N GLU A 210 13.32 9.56 -5.21
CA GLU A 210 12.60 9.92 -4.00
C GLU A 210 11.66 8.78 -3.55
N VAL A 211 11.55 8.60 -2.23
CA VAL A 211 10.48 7.82 -1.59
C VAL A 211 9.82 8.71 -0.56
N ARG A 212 8.54 9.02 -0.75
CA ARG A 212 7.79 9.97 0.07
C ARG A 212 6.55 9.31 0.66
N TYR A 213 6.29 9.60 1.92
CA TYR A 213 5.06 9.27 2.62
C TYR A 213 4.24 10.53 2.80
N THR A 214 2.94 10.44 2.56
CA THR A 214 1.97 11.49 2.79
C THR A 214 0.83 10.90 3.60
N VAL A 215 0.50 11.52 4.73
CA VAL A 215 -0.57 11.05 5.61
C VAL A 215 -1.61 12.14 5.73
N TYR A 216 -2.85 11.78 5.44
CA TYR A 216 -4.04 12.60 5.63
C TYR A 216 -4.82 12.06 6.81
N LYS A 217 -5.31 12.96 7.66
CA LYS A 217 -6.22 12.68 8.77
C LYS A 217 -7.56 13.32 8.48
N ARG A 218 -8.65 12.62 8.81
CA ARG A 218 -10.00 13.17 8.66
C ARG A 218 -10.16 14.44 9.52
N GLY A 219 -10.71 15.49 8.93
CA GLY A 219 -11.00 16.74 9.61
C GLY A 219 -12.10 16.61 10.66
N THR A 220 -12.19 17.61 11.53
CA THR A 220 -13.24 17.68 12.56
C THR A 220 -14.65 17.86 12.00
N ASP A 221 -14.77 18.26 10.74
CA ASP A 221 -16.02 18.31 9.98
C ASP A 221 -16.45 16.93 9.43
N GLY A 222 -15.67 15.88 9.73
CA GLY A 222 -15.92 14.52 9.31
C GLY A 222 -15.48 14.25 7.87
N ARG A 223 -14.67 15.11 7.23
CA ARG A 223 -14.27 14.94 5.83
C ARG A 223 -12.76 14.94 5.66
N PHE A 224 -12.28 14.28 4.61
CA PHE A 224 -10.92 14.46 4.14
C PHE A 224 -10.85 15.65 3.19
N ASP A 225 -9.86 16.50 3.38
CA ASP A 225 -9.49 17.54 2.42
C ASP A 225 -8.11 17.21 1.83
N PHE A 226 -8.11 16.43 0.75
CA PHE A 226 -6.89 16.01 0.09
C PHE A 226 -6.12 17.16 -0.61
N ASN A 227 -6.76 18.33 -0.75
CA ASN A 227 -6.15 19.52 -1.36
C ASN A 227 -5.53 20.46 -0.32
N ASN A 228 -5.87 20.30 0.95
CA ASN A 228 -5.43 21.16 2.03
C ASN A 228 -4.22 20.57 2.76
N LYS A 229 -3.19 21.40 2.91
CA LYS A 229 -1.93 21.05 3.58
C LYS A 229 -1.87 21.57 5.01
N ASN A 230 -3.01 21.62 5.70
CA ASN A 230 -3.06 22.00 7.11
C ASN A 230 -2.32 20.96 7.96
N ALA A 231 -1.32 21.38 8.73
CA ALA A 231 -0.50 20.50 9.56
C ALA A 231 -1.30 19.66 10.57
N ALA A 232 -2.50 20.08 10.96
CA ALA A 232 -3.38 19.31 11.84
C ALA A 232 -4.03 18.09 11.16
N THR A 233 -4.14 18.09 9.83
CA THR A 233 -4.83 17.05 9.04
C THR A 233 -3.98 16.47 7.91
N PHE A 234 -2.75 16.96 7.74
CA PHE A 234 -1.86 16.60 6.65
C PHE A 234 -0.40 16.66 7.10
N THR A 235 0.38 15.66 6.70
CA THR A 235 1.83 15.68 6.82
C THR A 235 2.49 14.98 5.63
N GLU A 236 3.75 15.32 5.37
CA GLU A 236 4.60 14.62 4.42
C GLU A 236 5.99 14.38 4.99
N GLY A 237 6.58 13.25 4.61
CA GLY A 237 7.92 12.84 5.04
C GLY A 237 8.66 12.20 3.88
N THR A 238 9.98 12.40 3.86
CA THR A 238 10.86 11.90 2.80
C THR A 238 11.77 10.83 3.37
N LEU A 239 11.47 9.56 3.08
CA LEU A 239 12.29 8.42 3.52
C LEU A 239 13.64 8.40 2.78
N TYR A 240 13.62 8.73 1.49
CA TYR A 240 14.81 8.88 0.65
C TYR A 240 14.62 10.10 -0.26
N PRO A 241 15.62 10.99 -0.40
CA PRO A 241 17.02 10.82 0.03
C PRO A 241 17.36 11.34 1.44
N THR A 242 16.46 12.06 2.11
CA THR A 242 16.81 12.83 3.30
C THR A 242 16.56 12.14 4.64
N LEU A 243 15.72 11.09 4.68
CA LEU A 243 15.26 10.43 5.91
C LEU A 243 14.61 11.43 6.89
N GLN A 244 13.82 12.35 6.38
CA GLN A 244 13.02 13.29 7.18
C GLN A 244 11.63 12.71 7.37
N MET A 245 11.42 11.98 8.46
CA MET A 245 10.18 11.24 8.73
C MET A 245 9.46 11.67 10.02
N ASP A 246 10.03 12.60 10.79
CA ASP A 246 9.54 12.99 12.12
C ASP A 246 8.06 13.41 12.11
N ASP A 247 7.63 14.22 11.14
CA ASP A 247 6.23 14.66 11.06
C ASP A 247 5.27 13.53 10.66
N VAL A 248 5.75 12.56 9.84
CA VAL A 248 4.97 11.36 9.48
C VAL A 248 4.89 10.42 10.66
N GLU A 249 5.99 10.25 11.39
CA GLU A 249 6.06 9.44 12.60
C GLU A 249 5.08 9.96 13.65
N TRP A 250 5.08 11.28 13.90
CA TRP A 250 4.12 11.91 14.80
C TRP A 250 2.66 11.65 14.38
N MET A 251 2.32 11.80 13.09
CA MET A 251 0.95 11.54 12.61
C MET A 251 0.56 10.06 12.69
N LEU A 252 1.51 9.13 12.49
CA LEU A 252 1.27 7.69 12.66
C LEU A 252 1.13 7.30 14.14
N SER A 253 1.82 7.99 15.05
CA SER A 253 1.60 7.84 16.49
C SER A 253 0.22 8.36 16.90
N ASP A 254 -0.21 9.53 16.42
CA ASP A 254 -1.57 10.06 16.60
C ASP A 254 -2.64 9.09 16.04
N ALA A 255 -2.38 8.48 14.87
CA ALA A 255 -3.25 7.44 14.32
C ALA A 255 -3.36 6.21 15.23
N ALA A 256 -2.24 5.74 15.77
CA ALA A 256 -2.18 4.59 16.66
C ALA A 256 -2.93 4.86 17.97
N GLU A 257 -2.78 6.06 18.55
CA GLU A 257 -3.54 6.47 19.73
C GLU A 257 -5.06 6.57 19.45
N ASN A 258 -5.46 7.07 18.29
CA ASN A 258 -6.87 7.07 17.88
C ASN A 258 -7.43 5.65 17.70
N LEU A 259 -6.62 4.72 17.18
CA LEU A 259 -7.00 3.31 17.12
C LEU A 259 -7.17 2.72 18.53
N LYS A 260 -6.25 3.01 19.47
CA LYS A 260 -6.35 2.58 20.86
C LYS A 260 -7.60 3.16 21.55
N ALA A 261 -7.88 4.44 21.35
CA ALA A 261 -9.10 5.07 21.87
C ALA A 261 -10.37 4.40 21.30
N TYR A 262 -10.35 4.03 20.02
CA TYR A 262 -11.45 3.28 19.41
C TYR A 262 -11.63 1.90 20.03
N ILE A 263 -10.54 1.16 20.30
CA ILE A 263 -10.60 -0.12 21.04
C ILE A 263 -11.27 0.07 22.40
N ILE A 264 -10.87 1.09 23.17
CA ILE A 264 -11.47 1.40 24.47
C ILE A 264 -12.98 1.65 24.32
N SER A 265 -13.38 2.44 23.32
CA SER A 265 -14.81 2.72 23.09
C SER A 265 -15.62 1.47 22.73
N LEU A 266 -15.02 0.51 22.02
CA LEU A 266 -15.65 -0.78 21.74
C LEU A 266 -15.81 -1.61 23.03
N MET A 267 -14.77 -1.67 23.86
CA MET A 267 -14.82 -2.40 25.13
C MET A 267 -15.87 -1.81 26.09
N GLU A 268 -15.96 -0.48 26.16
CA GLU A 268 -16.99 0.23 26.93
C GLU A 268 -18.40 -0.05 26.38
N GLY A 269 -18.55 -0.01 25.04
CA GLY A 269 -19.81 -0.33 24.37
C GLY A 269 -20.26 -1.79 24.55
N MET A 270 -19.32 -2.70 24.74
CA MET A 270 -19.56 -4.11 25.08
C MET A 270 -19.74 -4.35 26.59
N ALA A 271 -19.70 -3.30 27.42
CA ALA A 271 -19.81 -3.39 28.88
C ALA A 271 -18.82 -4.39 29.51
N LEU A 272 -17.58 -4.47 28.97
CA LEU A 272 -16.54 -5.31 29.54
C LEU A 272 -16.13 -4.81 30.94
N GLU A 273 -15.47 -5.68 31.72
CA GLU A 273 -15.02 -5.34 33.07
C GLU A 273 -14.15 -4.08 33.11
N GLU A 274 -14.44 -3.17 34.05
CA GLU A 274 -13.70 -1.90 34.20
C GLU A 274 -12.19 -2.12 34.39
N ALA A 275 -11.79 -3.22 35.05
CA ALA A 275 -10.38 -3.58 35.19
C ALA A 275 -9.69 -3.87 33.85
N ALA A 276 -10.38 -4.52 32.91
CA ALA A 276 -9.86 -4.78 31.57
C ALA A 276 -9.76 -3.48 30.76
N ILE A 277 -10.78 -2.63 30.83
CA ILE A 277 -10.78 -1.31 30.18
C ILE A 277 -9.63 -0.44 30.73
N GLN A 278 -9.44 -0.42 32.05
CA GLN A 278 -8.38 0.34 32.70
C GLN A 278 -6.99 -0.18 32.33
N SER A 279 -6.80 -1.50 32.22
CA SER A 279 -5.55 -2.11 31.72
C SER A 279 -5.17 -1.60 30.33
N VAL A 280 -6.15 -1.48 29.43
CA VAL A 280 -5.93 -0.91 28.10
C VAL A 280 -5.60 0.58 28.19
N ARG A 281 -6.33 1.37 28.98
CA ARG A 281 -6.05 2.81 29.19
C ARG A 281 -4.61 3.03 29.67
N ASP A 282 -4.17 2.26 30.66
CA ASP A 282 -2.85 2.35 31.30
C ASP A 282 -1.71 1.78 30.44
N SER A 283 -2.02 1.04 29.37
CA SER A 283 -1.00 0.56 28.44
C SER A 283 -0.37 1.71 27.65
N HIS A 284 0.93 1.62 27.37
CA HIS A 284 1.64 2.61 26.54
C HIS A 284 2.37 1.91 25.38
N PRO A 285 1.63 1.29 24.45
CA PRO A 285 2.22 0.68 23.26
C PRO A 285 2.96 1.76 22.44
N VAL A 286 4.12 1.39 21.90
CA VAL A 286 4.95 2.31 21.13
C VAL A 286 4.73 2.06 19.63
N SER A 287 4.14 3.03 18.94
CA SER A 287 4.01 3.03 17.47
C SER A 287 5.22 3.72 16.84
N GLU A 288 6.28 2.95 16.61
CA GLU A 288 7.53 3.44 15.99
C GLU A 288 7.87 2.61 14.75
N PRO A 289 7.52 3.09 13.55
CA PRO A 289 8.03 2.52 12.31
C PRO A 289 9.56 2.68 12.29
N VAL A 290 10.29 1.56 12.21
CA VAL A 290 11.76 1.60 12.15
C VAL A 290 12.21 2.02 10.75
N TRP A 291 12.25 3.33 10.48
CA TRP A 291 12.48 3.89 9.14
C TRP A 291 13.80 3.44 8.50
N MET A 292 14.86 3.30 9.28
CA MET A 292 16.13 2.76 8.77
C MET A 292 16.01 1.31 8.31
N ALA A 293 15.18 0.50 8.95
CA ALA A 293 14.88 -0.85 8.51
C ALA A 293 13.98 -0.84 7.27
N ALA A 294 12.99 0.07 7.20
CA ALA A 294 12.17 0.28 6.00
C ALA A 294 13.06 0.62 4.79
N LEU A 295 13.95 1.60 4.95
CA LEU A 295 14.90 2.05 3.93
C LEU A 295 15.76 0.89 3.43
N ASN A 296 16.27 0.04 4.34
CA ASN A 296 17.04 -1.15 3.97
C ASN A 296 16.20 -2.15 3.19
N SER A 297 14.99 -2.46 3.66
CA SER A 297 14.11 -3.44 3.02
C SER A 297 13.69 -2.98 1.62
N ILE A 298 13.32 -1.71 1.49
CA ILE A 298 12.96 -1.09 0.20
C ILE A 298 14.16 -1.08 -0.75
N SER A 299 15.37 -0.80 -0.26
CA SER A 299 16.56 -0.86 -1.11
C SER A 299 16.79 -2.24 -1.70
N SER A 300 16.54 -3.32 -0.95
CA SER A 300 16.64 -4.69 -1.47
C SER A 300 15.57 -4.98 -2.52
N THR A 301 14.34 -4.51 -2.34
CA THR A 301 13.25 -4.75 -3.29
C THR A 301 13.36 -3.92 -4.58
N ILE A 302 14.16 -2.84 -4.59
CA ILE A 302 14.54 -2.13 -5.82
C ILE A 302 15.32 -3.06 -6.76
N TYR A 303 16.28 -3.83 -6.25
CA TYR A 303 17.03 -4.80 -7.07
C TYR A 303 16.14 -5.92 -7.59
N LEU A 304 15.22 -6.43 -6.75
CA LEU A 304 14.26 -7.44 -7.18
C LEU A 304 13.31 -6.90 -8.25
N THR A 305 12.85 -5.67 -8.10
CA THR A 305 12.01 -4.99 -9.11
C THR A 305 12.74 -4.81 -10.43
N ALA A 306 14.02 -4.41 -10.38
CA ALA A 306 14.87 -4.31 -11.57
C ALA A 306 15.02 -5.67 -12.28
N TYR A 307 15.22 -6.73 -11.51
CA TYR A 307 15.33 -8.10 -12.02
C TYR A 307 14.02 -8.60 -12.63
N CYS A 308 12.87 -8.35 -11.99
CA CYS A 308 11.56 -8.63 -12.55
C CYS A 308 11.37 -7.93 -13.90
N ARG A 309 11.67 -6.62 -14.00
CA ARG A 309 11.62 -5.88 -15.28
C ARG A 309 12.55 -6.48 -16.34
N TYR A 310 13.74 -6.94 -15.95
CA TYR A 310 14.68 -7.61 -16.82
C TYR A 310 14.13 -8.91 -17.39
N LEU A 311 13.64 -9.80 -16.52
CA LEU A 311 13.05 -11.07 -16.93
C LEU A 311 11.79 -10.86 -17.77
N ASP A 312 10.92 -9.94 -17.36
CA ASP A 312 9.69 -9.63 -18.09
C ASP A 312 10.00 -9.17 -19.51
N TRP A 313 10.88 -8.18 -19.69
CA TRP A 313 11.27 -7.69 -21.01
C TRP A 313 11.99 -8.75 -21.86
N ARG A 314 12.80 -9.59 -21.21
CA ARG A 314 13.59 -10.61 -21.91
C ARG A 314 12.70 -11.77 -22.40
N ASN A 315 11.80 -12.24 -21.54
CA ASN A 315 10.95 -13.40 -21.80
C ASN A 315 9.75 -13.04 -22.69
N HIS A 316 9.22 -11.84 -22.54
CA HIS A 316 8.19 -11.33 -23.43
C HIS A 316 8.87 -10.71 -24.66
N LYS A 317 9.06 -11.54 -25.70
CA LYS A 317 9.05 -10.98 -27.06
C LYS A 317 7.66 -10.38 -27.24
N TYR A 318 7.55 -9.06 -27.20
CA TYR A 318 6.48 -8.40 -27.93
C TYR A 318 6.73 -8.70 -29.42
N ASP A 319 6.40 -9.91 -29.85
CA ASP A 319 6.04 -10.12 -31.24
C ASP A 319 4.94 -9.11 -31.48
N LYS A 320 5.20 -8.20 -32.41
CA LYS A 320 4.28 -7.19 -32.89
C LYS A 320 2.92 -7.87 -33.12
N ARG A 321 2.03 -7.81 -32.14
CA ARG A 321 0.61 -8.03 -32.36
C ARG A 321 0.18 -6.81 -33.18
N LYS A 322 0.18 -7.02 -34.50
CA LYS A 322 -0.45 -6.15 -35.48
C LYS A 322 -1.92 -6.00 -35.15
#